data_AF-A0AAW0WLR5-F1
#
_entry.id   AF-A0AAW0WLR5-F1
#
_cell.length_a   1.000
_cell.length_b   1.000
_cell.length_c   1.000
_cell.angle_alpha   90.00
_cell.angle_beta   90.00
_cell.angle_gamma   90.00
#
_symmetry.space_group_name_H-M   'P 1'
#
loop_
_entity.id
_entity.type
_entity.pdbx_description
1 polymer ?
#
loop_
_entity_poly.entity_id
_entity_poly.type
_entity_poly.pdbx_seq_one_letter_code
_entity_poly.pdbx_strand_id
1 'polypeptide(L)'
;MHRDGLATIDKVADWVFLYANVAVENLQMEYDAVVKATSEVSGVQISANVERVALYLVARYDLYTNTADIDQFIITEFGKIDVNIEGLGVLGYVLEPLADVVTNLIHEDVANILETTGKEYLQEALNETPWP
;
A
#
# COMPACT_ATOMS: atom_id res chain seq x y z
N MET A 1 3.60 -6.21 7.26
CA MET A 1 3.73 -4.80 7.72
C MET A 1 4.52 -4.79 9.01
N HIS A 2 5.51 -3.93 9.15
CA HIS A 2 6.32 -3.79 10.36
C HIS A 2 6.77 -2.34 10.58
N ARG A 3 7.16 -1.99 11.81
CA ARG A 3 7.68 -0.65 12.12
C ARG A 3 9.04 -0.44 11.46
N ASP A 4 9.21 0.70 10.81
CA ASP A 4 10.38 1.05 10.04
C ASP A 4 11.11 2.28 10.61
N GLY A 5 11.92 2.06 11.65
CA GLY A 5 12.67 3.13 12.31
C GLY A 5 12.02 3.63 13.61
N LEU A 6 12.32 4.89 13.96
CA LEU A 6 11.91 5.46 15.25
C LEU A 6 10.41 5.77 15.28
N ALA A 7 9.80 5.47 16.42
CA ALA A 7 8.47 5.96 16.77
C ALA A 7 8.64 6.99 17.88
N THR A 8 7.91 8.10 17.76
CA THR A 8 7.93 9.20 18.74
C THR A 8 6.54 9.37 19.32
N ILE A 9 6.48 9.53 20.64
CA ILE A 9 5.24 9.87 21.35
C ILE A 9 5.42 11.28 21.90
N ASP A 10 4.44 12.13 21.68
CA ASP A 10 4.38 13.48 22.25
C ASP A 10 3.03 13.72 22.93
N LYS A 11 3.01 14.54 23.97
CA LYS A 11 1.78 14.93 24.68
C LYS A 11 1.61 16.43 24.61
N VAL A 12 0.51 16.87 24.00
CA VAL A 12 0.15 18.27 23.87
C VAL A 12 -1.22 18.49 24.51
N ALA A 13 -1.22 19.16 25.67
CA ALA A 13 -2.42 19.33 26.50
C ALA A 13 -3.09 17.97 26.80
N ASP A 14 -4.32 17.77 26.33
CA ASP A 14 -5.14 16.58 26.55
C ASP A 14 -5.01 15.55 25.41
N TRP A 15 -4.08 15.75 24.48
CA TRP A 15 -3.85 14.86 23.35
C TRP A 15 -2.49 14.17 23.45
N VAL A 16 -2.45 12.88 23.11
CA VAL A 16 -1.22 12.12 22.90
C VAL A 16 -1.10 11.85 21.40
N PHE A 17 0.06 12.16 20.82
CA PHE A 17 0.37 11.91 19.42
C PHE A 17 1.41 10.81 19.31
N LEU A 18 1.18 9.88 18.38
CA LEU A 18 2.14 8.87 17.96
C LEU A 18 2.54 9.15 16.52
N TYR A 19 3.83 9.36 16.31
CA TYR A 19 4.44 9.49 14.99
C TYR A 19 5.25 8.22 14.72
N ALA A 20 4.92 7.50 13.65
CA ALA A 20 5.57 6.25 13.32
C ALA A 20 5.80 6.09 11.82
N ASN A 21 6.95 5.50 11.48
CA ASN A 21 7.23 5.02 10.15
C ASN A 21 6.95 3.51 10.10
N VAL A 22 6.31 3.06 9.04
CA VAL A 22 5.86 1.68 8.84
C VAL A 22 6.26 1.24 7.44
N ALA A 23 6.77 0.02 7.30
CA ALA A 23 7.07 -0.57 6.01
C ALA A 23 6.22 -1.81 5.75
N VAL A 24 5.80 -1.96 4.50
CA VAL A 24 5.22 -3.19 3.96
C VAL A 24 6.16 -3.68 2.88
N GLU A 25 6.57 -4.95 2.97
CA GLU A 25 7.58 -5.52 2.07
C GLU A 25 7.03 -6.75 1.37
N ASN A 26 7.57 -7.03 0.19
CA ASN A 26 7.27 -8.20 -0.62
C ASN A 26 5.76 -8.36 -0.90
N LEU A 27 5.09 -7.28 -1.31
CA LEU A 27 3.69 -7.34 -1.74
C LEU A 27 3.62 -8.04 -3.09
N GLN A 28 2.88 -9.15 -3.15
CA GLN A 28 2.66 -9.91 -4.38
C GLN A 28 1.23 -9.69 -4.85
N MET A 29 1.08 -9.43 -6.15
CA MET A 29 -0.21 -9.25 -6.81
C MET A 29 -0.24 -10.08 -8.08
N GLU A 30 -1.41 -10.65 -8.36
CA GLU A 30 -1.67 -11.44 -9.55
C GLU A 30 -2.93 -10.90 -10.22
N TYR A 31 -2.87 -10.74 -11.54
CA TYR A 31 -3.98 -10.26 -12.36
C TYR A 31 -4.16 -11.16 -13.58
N ASP A 32 -5.41 -11.47 -13.87
CA ASP A 32 -5.83 -12.01 -15.16
C ASP A 32 -6.24 -10.87 -16.08
N ALA A 33 -5.62 -10.79 -17.26
CA ALA A 33 -5.85 -9.74 -18.23
C ALA A 33 -6.34 -10.28 -19.57
N VAL A 34 -7.13 -9.45 -20.25
CA VAL A 34 -7.49 -9.62 -21.66
C VAL A 34 -6.99 -8.41 -22.43
N VAL A 35 -6.09 -8.64 -23.37
CA VAL A 35 -5.47 -7.57 -24.15
C VAL A 35 -6.16 -7.49 -25.51
N LYS A 36 -6.70 -6.32 -25.82
CA LYS A 36 -7.36 -6.03 -27.10
C LYS A 36 -6.58 -4.94 -27.83
N ALA A 37 -5.86 -5.36 -28.86
CA ALA A 37 -5.19 -4.46 -29.80
C ALA A 37 -5.81 -4.66 -31.20
N THR A 38 -5.02 -5.13 -32.17
CA THR A 38 -5.52 -5.56 -33.49
C THR A 38 -6.20 -6.93 -33.47
N SER A 39 -5.82 -7.77 -32.51
CA SER A 39 -6.46 -9.04 -32.18
C SER A 39 -6.68 -9.11 -30.68
N GLU A 40 -7.65 -9.92 -30.26
CA GLU A 40 -7.88 -10.22 -28.85
C GLU A 40 -7.00 -11.38 -28.41
N VAL A 41 -6.25 -11.19 -27.32
CA VAL A 41 -5.51 -12.25 -26.64
C VAL A 41 -6.04 -12.35 -25.22
N SER A 42 -6.58 -13.52 -24.90
CA SER A 42 -7.03 -13.91 -23.56
C SER A 42 -6.01 -14.82 -22.89
N GLY A 43 -6.09 -14.93 -21.57
CA GLY A 43 -5.15 -15.72 -20.78
C GLY A 43 -3.80 -15.02 -20.58
N VAL A 44 -3.79 -13.69 -20.62
CA VAL A 44 -2.60 -12.91 -20.24
C VAL A 44 -2.55 -12.91 -18.73
N GLN A 45 -1.45 -13.41 -18.17
CA GLN A 45 -1.22 -13.44 -16.73
C GLN A 45 -0.20 -12.38 -16.39
N ILE A 46 -0.52 -11.58 -15.37
CA ILE A 46 0.36 -10.52 -14.90
C ILE A 46 0.63 -10.80 -13.43
N SER A 47 1.90 -10.95 -13.07
CA SER A 47 2.33 -10.99 -11.68
C SER A 47 3.22 -9.80 -11.37
N ALA A 48 3.02 -9.22 -10.20
CA ALA A 48 3.77 -8.07 -9.73
C ALA A 48 4.30 -8.29 -8.33
N ASN A 49 5.55 -7.91 -8.11
CA ASN A 49 6.16 -7.85 -6.80
C ASN A 49 6.56 -6.39 -6.51
N VAL A 50 6.01 -5.84 -5.42
CA VAL A 50 6.46 -4.57 -4.88
C VAL A 50 7.37 -4.88 -3.72
N GLU A 51 8.65 -4.55 -3.88
CA GLU A 51 9.71 -4.89 -2.92
C GLU A 51 9.39 -4.27 -1.55
N ARG A 52 8.97 -3.00 -1.56
CA ARG A 52 8.74 -2.21 -0.35
C ARG A 52 7.81 -1.04 -0.59
N VAL A 53 6.99 -0.73 0.40
CA VAL A 53 6.22 0.50 0.51
C VAL A 53 6.41 1.06 1.91
N ALA A 54 6.93 2.28 2.02
CA ALA A 54 7.10 2.97 3.29
C ALA A 54 5.95 3.96 3.52
N LEU A 55 5.51 4.03 4.76
CA LEU A 55 4.34 4.75 5.22
C LEU A 55 4.72 5.60 6.42
N TYR A 56 4.19 6.80 6.46
CA TYR A 56 4.19 7.65 7.64
C TYR A 56 2.79 7.69 8.25
N LEU A 57 2.74 7.37 9.54
CA LEU A 57 1.53 7.32 10.35
C LEU A 57 1.61 8.41 11.43
N VAL A 58 0.54 9.18 11.55
CA VAL A 58 0.24 10.00 12.73
C VAL A 58 -1.06 9.52 13.33
N ALA A 59 -0.99 9.00 14.54
CA ALA A 59 -2.16 8.68 15.34
C ALA A 59 -2.26 9.66 16.50
N ARG A 60 -3.49 9.97 16.91
CA ARG A 60 -3.79 10.82 18.05
C ARG A 60 -4.73 10.09 19.00
N TYR A 61 -4.55 10.34 20.28
CA TYR A 61 -5.38 9.81 21.35
C TYR A 61 -5.88 10.97 22.22
N ASP A 62 -7.19 11.04 22.39
CA ASP A 62 -7.85 12.01 23.25
C ASP A 62 -7.95 11.44 24.68
N LEU A 63 -7.28 12.08 25.64
CA LEU A 63 -7.26 11.65 27.05
C LEU A 63 -8.60 11.88 27.77
N TYR A 64 -9.48 12.73 27.23
CA TYR A 64 -10.79 12.99 27.81
C TYR A 64 -11.83 11.98 27.33
N THR A 65 -11.90 11.73 26.03
CA THR A 65 -12.86 10.76 25.46
C THR A 65 -12.34 9.33 25.45
N ASN A 66 -11.04 9.11 25.67
CA ASN A 66 -10.34 7.83 25.56
C ASN A 66 -10.46 7.20 24.16
N THR A 67 -10.45 8.02 23.11
CA THR A 67 -10.56 7.56 21.71
C THR A 67 -9.24 7.76 20.97
N ALA A 68 -8.79 6.74 20.23
CA ALA A 68 -7.64 6.81 19.34
C ALA A 68 -8.12 6.93 17.89
N ASP A 69 -7.49 7.80 17.11
CA ASP A 69 -7.76 7.95 15.68
C ASP A 69 -6.46 8.12 14.89
N ILE A 70 -6.43 7.57 13.68
CA ILE A 70 -5.38 7.86 12.70
C ILE A 70 -5.67 9.21 12.03
N ASP A 71 -4.84 10.21 12.34
CA ASP A 71 -4.92 11.57 11.81
C ASP A 71 -4.28 11.68 10.43
N GLN A 72 -3.10 11.06 10.24
CA GLN A 72 -2.42 11.01 8.94
C GLN A 72 -1.95 9.60 8.63
N PHE A 73 -2.13 9.21 7.37
CA PHE A 73 -1.64 7.96 6.83
C PHE A 73 -1.18 8.24 5.39
N ILE A 74 0.14 8.30 5.19
CA ILE A 74 0.73 8.80 3.96
C ILE A 74 1.76 7.80 3.46
N ILE A 75 1.68 7.44 2.17
CA ILE A 75 2.74 6.68 1.51
C ILE A 75 3.90 7.63 1.23
N THR A 76 5.05 7.37 1.84
CA THR A 76 6.24 8.22 1.72
C THR A 76 7.22 7.71 0.68
N GLU A 77 7.22 6.40 0.43
CA GLU A 77 8.12 5.77 -0.54
C GLU A 77 7.44 4.56 -1.18
N PHE A 78 7.53 4.49 -2.51
CA PHE A 78 7.28 3.28 -3.28
C PHE A 78 8.61 2.74 -3.77
N GLY A 79 8.95 1.52 -3.34
CA GLY A 79 10.12 0.79 -3.78
C GLY A 79 9.95 0.24 -5.19
N LYS A 80 10.90 -0.60 -5.59
CA LYS A 80 10.90 -1.21 -6.92
C LYS A 80 9.66 -2.09 -7.14
N ILE A 81 9.10 -2.00 -8.34
CA ILE A 81 8.03 -2.87 -8.83
C ILE A 81 8.58 -3.75 -9.94
N ASP A 82 8.59 -5.05 -9.70
CA ASP A 82 8.92 -6.06 -10.69
C ASP A 82 7.62 -6.62 -11.27
N VAL A 83 7.36 -6.36 -12.56
CA VAL A 83 6.19 -6.84 -13.28
C VAL A 83 6.60 -7.92 -14.27
N ASN A 84 5.95 -9.06 -14.21
CA ASN A 84 6.05 -10.14 -15.17
C ASN A 84 4.73 -10.27 -15.93
N ILE A 85 4.80 -10.28 -17.26
CA ILE A 85 3.63 -10.37 -18.14
C ILE A 85 3.82 -11.58 -19.05
N GLU A 86 2.92 -12.56 -18.92
CA GLU A 86 2.93 -13.80 -19.66
C GLU A 86 1.68 -13.93 -20.54
N GLY A 87 1.77 -14.75 -21.59
CA GLY A 87 0.59 -15.06 -22.43
C GLY A 87 0.27 -14.04 -23.54
N LEU A 88 1.11 -13.03 -23.78
CA LEU A 88 0.88 -12.05 -24.87
C LEU A 88 0.98 -12.64 -26.29
N GLY A 89 1.65 -13.78 -26.46
CA GLY A 89 1.81 -14.45 -27.74
C GLY A 89 2.38 -13.53 -28.83
N VAL A 90 1.66 -13.40 -29.95
CA VAL A 90 2.06 -12.56 -31.09
C VAL A 90 1.96 -11.05 -30.82
N LEU A 91 1.31 -10.65 -29.72
CA LEU A 91 1.17 -9.25 -29.32
C LEU A 91 2.37 -8.72 -28.51
N GLY A 92 3.54 -9.35 -28.57
CA GLY A 92 4.73 -8.87 -27.85
C GLY A 92 5.10 -7.40 -28.13
N TYR A 93 4.66 -6.82 -29.26
CA TYR A 93 4.88 -5.41 -29.58
C TYR A 93 4.14 -4.42 -28.66
N VAL A 94 3.09 -4.85 -27.95
CA VAL A 94 2.38 -3.98 -26.97
C VAL A 94 2.91 -4.14 -25.55
N LEU A 95 3.98 -4.92 -25.33
CA LEU A 95 4.48 -5.21 -23.99
C LEU A 95 4.89 -3.94 -23.23
N GLU A 96 5.65 -3.04 -23.87
CA GLU A 96 6.13 -1.80 -23.26
C GLU A 96 4.98 -0.87 -22.83
N PRO A 97 4.03 -0.47 -23.70
CA PRO A 97 2.91 0.36 -23.26
C PRO A 97 1.98 -0.36 -22.26
N LEU A 98 1.89 -1.70 -22.33
CA LEU A 98 1.13 -2.47 -21.34
C LEU A 98 1.82 -2.44 -19.97
N ALA A 99 3.16 -2.57 -19.92
CA ALA A 99 3.91 -2.51 -18.69
C ALA A 99 3.68 -1.16 -17.96
N ASP A 100 3.69 -0.04 -18.68
CA ASP A 100 3.40 1.27 -18.10
C ASP A 100 1.99 1.35 -17.50
N VAL A 101 0.97 0.85 -18.22
CA VAL A 101 -0.41 0.81 -17.74
C VAL A 101 -0.54 -0.07 -16.49
N VAL A 102 0.09 -1.23 -16.52
CA VAL A 102 0.07 -2.21 -15.42
C VAL A 102 0.78 -1.65 -14.20
N THR A 103 1.94 -1.01 -14.35
CA THR A 103 2.66 -0.38 -13.23
C THR A 103 1.84 0.73 -12.58
N ASN A 104 1.15 1.56 -13.37
CA ASN A 104 0.25 2.59 -12.81
C ASN A 104 -0.94 1.97 -12.05
N LEU A 105 -1.56 0.93 -12.62
CA LEU A 105 -2.65 0.21 -11.97
C LEU A 105 -2.21 -0.42 -10.65
N ILE A 106 -1.01 -1.02 -10.63
CA ILE A 106 -0.41 -1.58 -9.41
C ILE A 106 -0.19 -0.48 -8.36
N HIS A 107 0.34 0.68 -8.74
CA HIS A 107 0.51 1.80 -7.80
C HIS A 107 -0.82 2.21 -7.17
N GLU A 108 -1.86 2.36 -7.99
CA GLU A 108 -3.20 2.73 -7.53
C GLU A 108 -3.79 1.65 -6.61
N ASP A 109 -3.71 0.37 -6.99
CA ASP A 109 -4.22 -0.74 -6.19
C ASP A 109 -3.51 -0.86 -4.84
N VAL A 110 -2.18 -0.78 -4.83
CA VAL A 110 -1.41 -0.83 -3.57
C VAL A 110 -1.75 0.36 -2.69
N ALA A 111 -1.86 1.56 -3.27
CA ALA A 111 -2.26 2.73 -2.51
C ALA A 111 -3.65 2.55 -1.90
N ASN A 112 -4.62 2.11 -2.69
CA ASN A 112 -5.99 1.84 -2.24
C ASN A 112 -6.03 0.78 -1.13
N ILE A 113 -5.30 -0.33 -1.27
CA ILE A 113 -5.24 -1.40 -0.26
C ILE A 113 -4.64 -0.88 1.05
N LEU A 114 -3.58 -0.08 0.98
CA LEU A 114 -2.96 0.48 2.18
C LEU A 114 -3.84 1.53 2.85
N GLU A 115 -4.47 2.42 2.09
CA GLU A 115 -5.36 3.45 2.62
C GLU A 115 -6.65 2.90 3.22
N THR A 116 -7.15 1.77 2.71
CA THR A 116 -8.35 1.09 3.21
C THR A 116 -7.98 0.06 4.27
N THR A 117 -7.58 -1.13 3.84
CA THR A 117 -7.29 -2.28 4.71
C THR A 117 -6.10 -2.01 5.64
N GLY A 118 -5.05 -1.36 5.15
CA GLY A 118 -3.88 -1.03 5.98
C GLY A 118 -4.24 -0.08 7.11
N LYS A 119 -5.02 0.96 6.81
CA LYS A 119 -5.50 1.92 7.82
C LYS A 119 -6.48 1.28 8.80
N GLU A 120 -7.41 0.45 8.33
CA GLU A 120 -8.36 -0.29 9.18
C GLU A 120 -7.63 -1.19 10.18
N TYR A 121 -6.66 -1.98 9.71
CA TYR A 121 -5.86 -2.86 10.55
C TYR A 121 -5.09 -2.09 11.63
N LEU A 122 -4.48 -0.96 11.27
CA LEU A 122 -3.79 -0.11 12.23
C LEU A 122 -4.77 0.54 13.21
N GLN A 123 -5.93 1.00 12.75
CA GLN A 123 -6.95 1.59 13.62
C GLN A 123 -7.48 0.58 14.62
N GLU A 124 -7.70 -0.67 14.21
CA GLU A 124 -8.08 -1.77 15.10
C GLU A 124 -7.00 -2.03 16.14
N ALA A 125 -5.74 -2.14 15.73
CA ALA A 125 -4.62 -2.35 16.64
C ALA A 125 -4.47 -1.21 17.67
N LEU A 126 -4.73 0.04 17.27
CA LEU A 126 -4.72 1.19 18.17
C LEU A 126 -5.89 1.18 19.15
N ASN A 127 -7.04 0.64 18.76
CA ASN A 127 -8.22 0.53 19.63
C ASN A 127 -8.09 -0.62 20.65
N GLU A 128 -7.43 -1.72 20.28
CA GLU A 128 -7.22 -2.87 21.16
C GLU A 128 -6.10 -2.67 22.19
N THR A 129 -5.13 -1.80 21.88
CA THR A 129 -3.98 -1.57 22.75
C THR A 129 -4.30 -0.41 23.72
N PRO A 130 -4.27 -0.61 25.05
CA PRO A 130 -4.45 0.49 25.99
C PRO A 130 -3.32 1.52 25.81
N TRP A 131 -3.70 2.77 25.53
CA TRP A 131 -2.78 3.89 25.48
C TRP A 131 -2.46 4.37 26.90
N PRO A 132 -1.20 4.81 27.17
CA PRO A 132 -0.76 5.25 28.49
C PRO A 132 -1.42 6.57 28.96
#